data_AF-A0AAD9J516-F1
#
_entry.id   AF-A0AAD9J516-F1
#
_cell.length_a   1.000
_cell.length_b   1.000
_cell.length_c   1.000
_cell.angle_alpha   90.00
_cell.angle_beta   90.00
_cell.angle_gamma   90.00
#
_symmetry.space_group_name_H-M   'P 1'
#
loop_
_entity.id
_entity.type
_entity.pdbx_description
1 polymer ?
#
loop_
_entity_poly.entity_id
_entity_poly.type
_entity_poly.pdbx_seq_one_letter_code
_entity_poly.pdbx_strand_id
1 'polypeptide(L)'
;MNLHERVLSVLTNKYVSEVIIGAPYTVTMQMINDFKIDAVCHGMTPILPDVDGSDPYEIPKEIGTFHRIDSSNDLTSDMIVQRIIRNKFLFEERNKKKEAKEVYIENMIRKQ
;
A
#
# COMPACT_ATOMS: atom_id res chain seq x y z
N MET A 1 2.71 7.51 -2.26
CA MET A 1 2.96 7.98 -0.90
C MET A 1 4.46 8.02 -0.68
N ASN A 2 5.02 9.19 -0.43
CA ASN A 2 6.45 9.36 -0.15
C ASN A 2 6.79 8.86 1.29
N LEU A 3 8.07 8.79 1.64
CA LEU A 3 8.51 8.26 2.94
C LEU A 3 7.88 9.00 4.14
N HIS A 4 7.89 10.33 4.13
CA HIS A 4 7.36 11.15 5.23
C HIS A 4 5.86 10.94 5.44
N GLU A 5 5.08 10.88 4.35
CA GLU A 5 3.65 10.58 4.41
C GLU A 5 3.39 9.19 5.00
N ARG A 6 4.21 8.18 4.67
CA ARG A 6 4.05 6.85 5.26
C ARG A 6 4.36 6.83 6.74
N VAL A 7 5.43 7.51 7.15
CA VAL A 7 5.82 7.61 8.57
C VAL A 7 4.69 8.26 9.37
N LEU A 8 4.14 9.38 8.91
CA LEU A 8 3.01 10.04 9.55
C LEU A 8 1.75 9.15 9.59
N SER A 9 1.52 8.35 8.55
CA SER A 9 0.39 7.40 8.53
C SER A 9 0.56 6.27 9.55
N VAL A 10 1.78 5.79 9.80
CA VAL A 10 2.05 4.74 10.79
C VAL A 10 1.98 5.32 12.22
N LEU A 11 2.48 6.53 12.42
CA LEU A 11 2.41 7.22 13.72
C LEU A 11 0.98 7.53 14.19
N THR A 12 0.02 7.65 13.26
CA THR A 12 -1.40 7.85 13.62
C THR A 12 -2.14 6.55 13.94
N ASN A 13 -1.48 5.39 13.82
CA ASN A 13 -2.07 4.09 14.13
C ASN A 13 -2.18 3.86 15.65
N LYS A 14 -3.37 3.51 16.13
CA LYS A 14 -3.67 3.24 17.55
C LYS A 14 -2.71 2.23 18.22
N TYR A 15 -2.22 1.26 17.46
CA TYR A 15 -1.42 0.15 17.99
C TYR A 15 0.10 0.41 17.93
N VAL A 16 0.52 1.54 17.36
CA VAL A 16 1.94 1.87 17.18
C VAL A 16 2.40 2.79 18.31
N SER A 17 3.47 2.39 18.99
CA SER A 17 4.13 3.22 20.01
C SER A 17 5.32 4.00 19.45
N GLU A 18 6.10 3.40 18.56
CA GLU A 18 7.33 3.97 18.00
C GLU A 18 7.49 3.57 16.53
N VAL A 19 8.14 4.44 15.74
CA VAL A 19 8.43 4.21 14.32
C VAL A 19 9.90 4.45 14.05
N ILE A 20 10.60 3.43 13.55
CA ILE A 20 11.99 3.52 13.11
C ILE A 20 12.00 3.98 11.64
N ILE A 21 12.49 5.20 11.40
CA ILE A 21 12.60 5.76 10.05
C ILE A 21 13.91 5.28 9.42
N GLY A 22 13.84 4.79 8.18
CA GLY A 22 15.02 4.28 7.48
C GLY A 22 15.46 2.89 7.93
N ALA A 23 14.53 2.09 8.47
CA ALA A 23 14.79 0.69 8.76
C ALA A 23 15.28 -0.06 7.50
N PRO A 24 16.31 -0.92 7.61
CA PRO A 24 16.77 -1.74 6.50
C PRO A 24 15.69 -2.74 6.07
N TYR A 25 15.80 -3.27 4.84
CA TYR A 25 14.86 -4.27 4.35
C TYR A 25 15.01 -5.60 5.09
N THR A 26 16.25 -6.07 5.23
CA THR A 26 16.60 -7.28 5.99
C THR A 26 16.76 -6.99 7.47
N VAL A 27 16.15 -7.84 8.31
CA VAL A 27 16.24 -7.74 9.77
C VAL A 27 17.54 -8.37 10.25
N THR A 28 18.44 -7.56 10.80
CA THR A 28 19.75 -8.02 11.28
C THR A 28 19.73 -8.36 12.78
N MET A 29 20.65 -9.23 13.21
CA MET A 29 20.83 -9.55 14.63
C MET A 29 21.18 -8.30 15.47
N GLN A 30 21.93 -7.36 14.89
CA GLN A 30 22.26 -6.09 15.53
C GLN A 30 20.98 -5.29 15.85
N MET A 31 20.05 -5.20 14.90
CA MET A 31 18.77 -4.51 15.09
C MET A 31 17.95 -5.17 16.21
N ILE A 32 17.91 -6.51 16.24
CA ILE A 32 17.20 -7.26 17.28
C ILE A 32 17.78 -6.95 18.67
N ASN A 33 19.11 -6.90 18.80
CA ASN A 33 19.77 -6.63 20.06
C ASN A 33 19.64 -5.16 20.49
N ASP A 34 19.85 -4.20 19.58
CA ASP A 34 19.83 -2.77 19.88
C ASP A 34 18.45 -2.29 20.31
N PHE A 35 17.40 -2.77 19.64
CA PHE A 35 16.01 -2.43 19.95
C PHE A 35 15.34 -3.42 20.91
N LYS A 36 16.05 -4.47 21.34
CA LYS A 36 15.55 -5.54 22.24
C LYS A 36 14.23 -6.12 21.74
N ILE A 37 14.24 -6.59 20.49
CA ILE A 37 13.04 -7.08 19.80
C ILE A 37 12.75 -8.51 20.24
N ASP A 38 11.59 -8.72 20.87
CA ASP A 38 11.14 -10.07 21.27
C ASP A 38 10.41 -10.82 20.15
N ALA A 39 9.78 -10.10 19.22
CA ALA A 39 8.94 -10.67 18.16
C ALA A 39 9.00 -9.86 16.87
N VAL A 40 9.10 -10.56 15.74
CA VAL A 40 9.08 -9.96 14.39
C VAL A 40 7.85 -10.45 13.66
N CYS A 41 6.94 -9.52 13.34
CA CYS A 41 5.65 -9.86 12.74
C CYS A 41 5.56 -9.35 11.29
N HIS A 42 5.09 -10.21 10.37
CA HIS A 42 4.77 -9.84 9.00
C HIS A 42 3.35 -10.30 8.64
N GLY A 43 2.68 -9.56 7.74
CA GLY A 43 1.38 -9.95 7.22
C GLY A 43 1.42 -11.22 6.37
N MET A 44 0.29 -11.59 5.76
CA MET A 44 0.25 -12.68 4.75
C MET A 44 0.66 -12.23 3.34
N THR A 45 1.17 -11.01 3.20
CA THR A 45 1.68 -10.48 1.94
C THR A 45 2.89 -11.27 1.45
N PRO A 46 3.12 -11.35 0.12
CA PRO A 46 4.33 -11.94 -0.42
C PRO A 46 5.57 -11.23 0.12
N ILE A 47 6.53 -12.02 0.60
CA ILE A 47 7.84 -11.53 1.04
C ILE A 47 8.76 -11.65 -0.17
N LEU A 48 9.35 -10.52 -0.58
CA LEU A 48 10.32 -10.51 -1.67
C LEU A 48 11.72 -10.74 -1.10
N PRO A 49 12.61 -11.42 -1.83
CA PRO A 49 14.01 -11.51 -1.46
C PRO A 49 14.67 -10.13 -1.45
N ASP A 50 15.73 -9.97 -0.66
CA ASP A 50 16.58 -8.77 -0.71
C ASP A 50 17.39 -8.73 -2.02
N VAL A 51 18.15 -7.65 -2.24
CA VAL A 51 18.92 -7.40 -3.46
C VAL A 51 19.91 -8.52 -3.78
N ASP A 52 20.42 -9.22 -2.77
CA ASP A 52 21.32 -10.36 -2.90
C ASP A 52 20.59 -11.72 -3.04
N GLY A 53 19.26 -11.72 -3.01
CA GLY A 53 18.42 -12.91 -3.08
C GLY A 53 18.18 -13.61 -1.75
N SER A 54 18.69 -13.06 -0.64
CA SER A 54 18.46 -13.60 0.71
C SER A 54 17.03 -13.35 1.20
N ASP A 55 16.59 -14.15 2.17
CA ASP A 55 15.31 -13.96 2.84
C ASP A 55 15.46 -12.86 3.89
N PRO A 56 14.70 -11.75 3.81
CA PRO A 56 14.87 -10.61 4.73
C PRO A 56 14.56 -10.95 6.19
N TYR A 57 13.93 -12.11 6.46
CA TYR A 57 13.58 -12.60 7.78
C TYR A 57 14.34 -13.88 8.16
N GLU A 58 15.43 -14.23 7.48
CA GLU A 58 16.26 -15.41 7.79
C GLU A 58 16.64 -15.47 9.27
N ILE A 59 17.28 -14.42 9.79
CA ILE A 59 17.72 -14.34 11.19
C ILE A 59 16.53 -14.48 12.18
N PRO A 60 15.43 -13.70 12.07
CA PRO A 60 14.24 -13.89 12.91
C PRO A 60 13.64 -15.30 12.88
N LYS A 61 13.69 -15.98 11.72
CA LYS A 61 13.20 -17.35 11.57
C LYS A 61 14.11 -18.35 12.29
N GLU A 62 15.42 -18.20 12.15
CA GLU A 62 16.41 -19.07 12.81
C GLU A 62 16.30 -19.03 14.34
N ILE A 63 16.11 -17.84 14.91
CA ILE A 63 15.98 -17.66 16.37
C ILE A 63 14.54 -17.87 16.88
N GLY A 64 13.59 -18.19 16.00
CA GLY A 64 12.22 -18.53 16.37
C GLY A 64 11.33 -17.35 16.80
N THR A 65 11.68 -16.11 16.44
CA THR A 65 10.91 -14.90 16.79
C THR A 65 10.02 -14.40 15.64
N PHE A 66 10.08 -15.03 14.47
CA PHE A 66 9.27 -14.65 13.32
C PHE A 66 7.84 -15.19 13.38
N HIS A 67 6.87 -14.31 13.21
CA HIS A 67 5.44 -14.65 13.21
C HIS A 67 4.74 -14.09 11.97
N ARG A 68 3.91 -14.91 11.32
CA ARG A 68 2.98 -14.45 10.29
C ARG A 68 1.61 -14.18 10.86
N ILE A 69 1.03 -13.05 10.50
CA ILE A 69 -0.26 -12.58 10.97
C ILE A 69 -1.22 -12.45 9.79
N ASP A 70 -2.37 -13.09 9.90
CA ASP A 70 -3.48 -12.91 8.96
C ASP A 70 -4.36 -11.75 9.44
N SER A 71 -4.54 -10.74 8.58
CA SER A 71 -5.41 -9.60 8.83
C SER A 71 -6.90 -9.93 8.60
N SER A 72 -7.22 -11.11 8.04
CA SER A 72 -8.58 -11.48 7.59
C SER A 72 -9.21 -10.43 6.65
N ASN A 73 -8.37 -9.67 5.95
CA ASN A 73 -8.79 -8.56 5.10
C ASN A 73 -8.03 -8.63 3.76
N ASP A 74 -8.78 -8.60 2.67
CA ASP A 74 -8.27 -8.68 1.30
C ASP A 74 -7.89 -7.32 0.72
N LEU A 75 -8.22 -6.21 1.39
CA LEU A 75 -7.97 -4.86 0.89
C LEU A 75 -6.46 -4.57 0.78
N THR A 76 -6.00 -4.37 -0.46
CA THR A 76 -4.62 -3.98 -0.78
C THR A 76 -4.53 -2.59 -1.39
N SER A 77 -3.34 -1.98 -1.34
CA SER A 77 -3.06 -0.71 -2.01
C SER A 77 -3.34 -0.78 -3.51
N ASP A 78 -3.04 -1.92 -4.15
CA ASP A 78 -3.30 -2.14 -5.58
C ASP A 78 -4.81 -2.08 -5.87
N MET A 79 -5.62 -2.75 -5.06
CA MET A 79 -7.09 -2.67 -5.19
C MET A 79 -7.63 -1.24 -5.08
N ILE A 80 -7.08 -0.42 -4.19
CA ILE A 80 -7.48 0.98 -4.06
C ILE A 80 -7.12 1.75 -5.34
N VAL A 81 -5.91 1.56 -5.87
CA VAL A 81 -5.48 2.18 -7.14
C VAL A 81 -6.41 1.77 -8.28
N GLN A 82 -6.69 0.47 -8.42
CA GLN A 82 -7.60 -0.03 -9.47
C GLN A 82 -9.02 0.55 -9.34
N ARG A 83 -9.53 0.70 -8.11
CA ARG A 83 -10.83 1.34 -7.87
C ARG A 83 -10.86 2.79 -8.33
N ILE A 84 -9.80 3.56 -8.06
CA ILE A 84 -9.69 4.97 -8.49
C ILE A 84 -9.64 5.05 -10.03
N ILE A 85 -8.81 4.23 -10.67
CA ILE A 85 -8.67 4.19 -12.13
C ILE A 85 -10.00 3.83 -12.79
N ARG A 86 -10.68 2.79 -12.29
CA ARG A 86 -12.00 2.38 -12.79
C ARG A 86 -13.02 3.53 -12.68
N ASN A 87 -13.08 4.20 -11.54
CA ASN A 87 -14.01 5.31 -11.32
C ASN A 87 -13.72 6.49 -12.25
N LYS A 88 -12.44 6.77 -12.53
CA LYS A 88 -12.03 7.78 -13.50
C LYS A 88 -12.57 7.46 -14.90
N PHE A 89 -12.38 6.24 -15.38
CA PHE A 89 -12.90 5.84 -16.70
C PHE A 89 -14.43 5.96 -16.79
N LEU A 90 -15.15 5.49 -15.77
CA LEU A 90 -16.61 5.63 -15.71
C LEU A 90 -17.06 7.09 -15.69
N PHE A 91 -16.31 7.98 -15.06
CA PHE A 91 -16.58 9.41 -15.07
C PHE A 91 -16.37 10.00 -16.47
N GLU A 92 -15.25 9.71 -17.11
CA GLU A 92 -14.92 10.19 -18.46
C GLU A 92 -15.94 9.74 -19.51
N GLU A 93 -16.36 8.47 -19.48
CA GLU A 93 -17.37 7.97 -20.41
C GLU A 93 -18.73 8.64 -20.24
N ARG A 94 -19.16 8.89 -19.00
CA ARG A 94 -20.41 9.60 -18.71
C ARG A 94 -20.36 11.04 -19.22
N ASN A 95 -19.23 11.73 -19.02
CA ASN A 95 -19.07 13.10 -19.47
C ASN A 95 -19.05 13.19 -21.00
N LYS A 96 -18.32 12.31 -21.69
CA LYS A 96 -18.32 12.25 -23.17
C LYS A 96 -19.74 12.06 -23.74
N LYS A 97 -20.53 11.17 -23.14
CA LYS A 97 -21.94 10.97 -23.54
C LYS A 97 -22.80 12.21 -23.31
N LYS A 98 -22.58 12.92 -22.19
CA LYS A 98 -23.28 14.16 -21.87
C LYS A 98 -22.91 15.29 -22.83
N GLU A 99 -21.62 15.50 -23.08
CA GLU A 99 -21.11 16.49 -24.04
C GLU A 99 -21.64 16.23 -25.45
N ALA A 100 -21.59 14.99 -25.94
CA ALA A 100 -22.13 14.64 -27.24
C ALA A 100 -23.63 14.94 -27.36
N LYS A 101 -24.40 14.72 -26.28
CA LYS A 101 -25.84 15.04 -26.23
C LYS A 101 -26.07 16.56 -26.24
N GLU A 102 -25.28 17.33 -25.49
CA GLU A 102 -25.38 18.78 -25.45
C GLU A 102 -25.03 19.42 -26.80
N VAL A 103 -23.95 18.99 -27.45
CA VAL A 103 -23.56 19.43 -28.80
C VAL A 103 -24.64 19.09 -29.83
N TYR A 104 -25.28 17.92 -29.73
CA TYR A 104 -26.38 17.55 -30.62
C TYR A 104 -27.59 18.49 -30.45
N ILE A 105 -27.97 18.79 -29.21
CA ILE A 105 -29.08 19.71 -28.89
C ILE A 105 -28.77 21.12 -29.41
N GLU A 106 -27.55 21.63 -29.17
CA GLU A 106 -27.16 22.96 -29.61
C GLU A 106 -27.22 23.09 -31.15
N ASN A 107 -26.73 22.09 -31.87
CA ASN A 107 -26.80 22.06 -33.33
C ASN A 107 -28.23 21.99 -33.87
N MET A 108 -29.16 21.36 -33.15
CA MET A 108 -30.57 21.37 -33.52
C MET A 108 -31.21 22.75 -33.33
N ILE A 109 -30.88 23.44 -32.24
CA ILE A 109 -31.38 24.80 -31.97
C ILE A 109 -30.85 25.79 -33.03
N ARG A 110 -29.57 25.71 -33.41
CA ARG A 110 -28.96 26.61 -34.40
C ARG A 110 -29.49 26.43 -35.83
N LYS A 111 -30.17 25.33 -36.13
CA LYS A 111 -30.70 25.00 -37.46
C LYS A 111 -32.18 25.40 -37.65
N GLN A 112 -32.85 25.87 -36.60
CA GLN A 112 -34.18 26.51 -36.67
C GLN A 112 -34.03 28.01 -36.80
#